data_AF-A0A936ADF0-F1
#
_entry.id   AF-A0A936ADF0-F1
#
_cell.length_a   1.000
_cell.length_b   1.000
_cell.length_c   1.000
_cell.angle_alpha   90.00
_cell.angle_beta   90.00
_cell.angle_gamma   90.00
#
_symmetry.space_group_name_H-M   'P 1'
#
loop_
_entity.id
_entity.type
_entity.pdbx_description
1 polymer ?
#
loop_
_entity_poly.entity_id
_entity_poly.type
_entity_poly.pdbx_seq_one_letter_code
_entity_poly.pdbx_strand_id
1 'polypeptide(L)'
;MDKHAWLFVLALGSMAALPSAQATEPGGTHAPEVAADLGPDRDAAMARILERWVPFIRETGKTDLTEWHLEMKGLIGKADLSALQRASERVTYAGMKANLQGRIISDEDAIGLAAERSVELGLTDEQTKALGDIDRDLVFVPLAPCRILDTRIAGGQIAANTSRAIDVTAVGNYAFQGGDSTDCSGASAAGSFAAALLTISVPGAASNGCLSAYAFNATQPVTHTLDFPLGIPISTTVSVQLDQSALSNELSIYASAQTHVVIDIVGYFINPAEPVLTCVNTAQTTLPISAGNTGNAVAPTCASGDIETATLCEATSWDMPLVFINAGTCSAKNNSGSSATLRAARRCCRVGW
;
A
#
# COMPACT_ATOMS: atom_id res chain seq x y z
N MET A 1 35.72 19.45 -51.97
CA MET A 1 36.14 18.63 -50.81
C MET A 1 34.90 18.42 -49.94
N ASP A 2 33.88 17.65 -50.32
CA ASP A 2 33.78 16.46 -51.17
C ASP A 2 34.37 15.17 -50.56
N LYS A 3 33.62 14.05 -50.70
CA LYS A 3 33.90 12.62 -50.34
C LYS A 3 33.74 12.21 -48.86
N HIS A 4 33.11 11.09 -48.48
CA HIS A 4 32.34 9.98 -49.12
C HIS A 4 31.23 9.52 -48.12
N ALA A 5 30.07 8.90 -48.40
CA ALA A 5 29.48 8.13 -49.52
C ALA A 5 29.91 6.65 -49.65
N TRP A 6 29.20 5.68 -49.03
CA TRP A 6 27.94 4.97 -49.44
C TRP A 6 28.27 3.53 -49.93
N LEU A 7 27.52 2.51 -49.44
CA LEU A 7 27.38 1.12 -50.00
C LEU A 7 28.64 0.19 -49.96
N PHE A 8 28.59 -1.15 -50.15
CA PHE A 8 27.57 -2.09 -50.66
C PHE A 8 27.88 -3.57 -50.25
N VAL A 9 26.88 -4.48 -50.41
CA VAL A 9 26.95 -5.94 -50.69
C VAL A 9 27.59 -6.91 -49.66
N LEU A 10 26.78 -7.87 -49.20
CA LEU A 10 27.20 -9.21 -48.78
C LEU A 10 27.29 -10.13 -50.01
N ALA A 11 28.46 -10.73 -50.27
CA ALA A 11 28.69 -11.61 -51.42
C ALA A 11 28.52 -13.09 -51.06
N LEU A 12 27.93 -13.87 -51.99
CA LEU A 12 27.89 -15.33 -51.90
C LEU A 12 29.20 -15.98 -52.36
N GLY A 13 29.50 -17.13 -51.75
CA GLY A 13 30.28 -18.22 -52.33
C GLY A 13 30.57 -19.25 -51.24
N SER A 14 30.66 -20.56 -51.48
CA SER A 14 30.30 -21.46 -52.58
C SER A 14 30.54 -22.87 -52.02
N MET A 15 29.87 -23.89 -52.56
CA MET A 15 29.88 -25.26 -52.01
C MET A 15 31.23 -25.99 -52.10
N ALA A 16 31.45 -26.91 -51.15
CA ALA A 16 32.11 -28.20 -51.38
C ALA A 16 31.44 -29.26 -50.47
N ALA A 17 31.31 -30.51 -50.93
CA ALA A 17 30.48 -31.51 -50.27
C ALA A 17 31.11 -32.92 -50.24
N LEU A 18 30.58 -33.75 -49.31
CA LEU A 18 30.59 -35.23 -49.22
C LEU A 18 31.77 -35.89 -48.48
N PRO A 19 31.60 -37.13 -47.92
CA PRO A 19 30.46 -38.05 -48.07
C PRO A 19 29.77 -38.55 -46.78
N SER A 20 28.70 -39.30 -47.02
CA SER A 20 27.76 -39.95 -46.10
C SER A 20 28.29 -41.19 -45.36
N ALA A 21 27.69 -41.49 -44.20
CA ALA A 21 27.48 -42.86 -43.74
C ALA A 21 25.99 -43.05 -43.40
N GLN A 22 25.33 -43.99 -44.07
CA GLN A 22 23.95 -44.39 -43.79
C GLN A 22 23.93 -45.54 -42.76
N ALA A 23 22.95 -45.54 -41.87
CA ALA A 23 22.50 -46.74 -41.17
C ALA A 23 20.96 -46.76 -41.23
N THR A 24 20.41 -47.86 -41.73
CA THR A 24 18.99 -48.04 -42.07
C THR A 24 18.08 -48.28 -40.85
N GLU A 25 16.80 -47.92 -41.02
CA GLU A 25 15.72 -48.13 -40.05
C GLU A 25 15.37 -49.62 -39.79
N PRO A 26 14.38 -49.90 -38.93
CA PRO A 26 13.07 -50.19 -39.53
C PRO A 26 11.85 -49.51 -38.87
N GLY A 27 11.13 -48.72 -39.68
CA GLY A 27 9.68 -48.47 -39.71
C GLY A 27 8.78 -48.76 -38.50
N GLY A 28 8.14 -47.71 -37.99
CA GLY A 28 7.00 -47.76 -37.07
C GLY A 28 6.07 -46.55 -37.24
N THR A 29 5.06 -46.68 -38.11
CA THR A 29 3.83 -45.86 -38.23
C THR A 29 3.88 -44.37 -37.87
N HIS A 30 3.81 -43.49 -38.88
CA HIS A 30 3.44 -42.08 -38.67
C HIS A 30 2.02 -41.96 -38.08
N ALA A 31 1.92 -41.37 -36.89
CA ALA A 31 0.80 -40.54 -36.51
C ALA A 31 1.25 -39.07 -36.62
N PRO A 32 0.49 -38.15 -37.23
CA PRO A 32 0.88 -36.75 -37.27
C PRO A 32 0.75 -36.15 -35.88
N GLU A 33 1.88 -35.80 -35.26
CA GLU A 33 1.87 -34.98 -34.05
C GLU A 33 1.29 -33.62 -34.40
N VAL A 34 0.15 -33.30 -33.78
CA VAL A 34 -0.64 -32.12 -34.13
C VAL A 34 0.11 -30.88 -33.64
N ALA A 35 0.78 -30.18 -34.57
CA ALA A 35 1.18 -28.79 -34.40
C ALA A 35 -0.10 -27.92 -34.34
N ALA A 36 -0.78 -27.98 -33.21
CA ALA A 36 -2.02 -27.26 -32.96
C ALA A 36 -1.77 -25.75 -32.90
N ASP A 37 -2.80 -24.99 -33.25
CA ASP A 37 -2.84 -23.54 -33.23
C ASP A 37 -2.76 -22.97 -31.80
N LEU A 38 -1.55 -22.97 -31.22
CA LEU A 38 -1.27 -22.49 -29.86
C LEU A 38 -1.07 -20.96 -29.79
N GLY A 39 -1.15 -20.25 -30.92
CA GLY A 39 -0.94 -18.80 -31.02
C GLY A 39 -1.94 -17.97 -30.22
N PRO A 40 -3.25 -18.00 -30.55
CA PRO A 40 -4.23 -17.08 -29.97
C PRO A 40 -4.41 -17.27 -28.46
N ASP A 41 -4.39 -18.51 -27.95
CA ASP A 41 -4.50 -18.78 -26.51
C ASP A 41 -3.27 -18.32 -25.73
N ARG A 42 -2.07 -18.44 -26.32
CA ARG A 42 -0.81 -17.95 -25.73
C ARG A 42 -0.81 -16.43 -25.65
N ASP A 43 -1.20 -15.77 -26.73
CA ASP A 43 -1.27 -14.30 -26.79
C ASP A 43 -2.32 -13.76 -25.82
N ALA A 44 -3.48 -14.41 -25.69
CA ALA A 44 -4.52 -14.04 -24.72
C ALA A 44 -4.09 -14.26 -23.25
N ALA A 45 -3.32 -15.31 -22.96
CA ALA A 45 -2.74 -15.50 -21.62
C ALA A 45 -1.66 -14.45 -21.31
N MET A 46 -0.78 -14.15 -22.29
CA MET A 46 0.23 -13.10 -22.16
C MET A 46 -0.38 -11.71 -21.95
N ALA A 47 -1.41 -11.35 -22.72
CA ALA A 47 -2.12 -10.08 -22.60
C ALA A 47 -2.68 -9.88 -21.17
N ARG A 48 -3.40 -10.88 -20.65
CA ARG A 48 -3.95 -10.85 -19.28
C ARG A 48 -2.89 -10.65 -18.19
N ILE A 49 -1.71 -11.28 -18.34
CA ILE A 49 -0.59 -11.09 -17.41
C ILE A 49 -0.07 -9.65 -17.47
N LEU A 50 0.17 -9.11 -18.67
CA LEU A 50 0.73 -7.77 -18.83
C LEU A 50 -0.27 -6.68 -18.42
N GLU A 51 -1.53 -6.78 -18.82
CA GLU A 51 -2.60 -5.85 -18.45
C GLU A 51 -2.77 -5.74 -16.93
N ARG A 52 -2.69 -6.87 -16.20
CA ARG A 52 -2.82 -6.89 -14.74
C ARG A 52 -1.59 -6.34 -14.02
N TRP A 53 -0.38 -6.72 -14.45
CA TRP A 53 0.83 -6.52 -13.64
C TRP A 53 1.66 -5.30 -14.04
N VAL A 54 1.53 -4.75 -15.26
CA VAL A 54 2.19 -3.49 -15.65
C VAL A 54 1.76 -2.29 -14.78
N PRO A 55 0.47 -2.09 -14.45
CA PRO A 55 0.05 -1.00 -13.54
C PRO A 55 0.61 -1.19 -12.12
N PHE A 56 0.46 -2.40 -11.55
CA PHE A 56 0.94 -2.75 -10.21
C PHE A 56 2.45 -2.48 -10.02
N ILE A 57 3.28 -2.81 -11.02
CA ILE A 57 4.73 -2.58 -10.94
C ILE A 57 5.09 -1.09 -11.06
N ARG A 58 4.27 -0.29 -11.75
CA ARG A 58 4.41 1.17 -11.81
C ARG A 58 4.03 1.84 -10.49
N GLU A 59 3.01 1.34 -9.81
CA GLU A 59 2.54 1.85 -8.52
C GLU A 59 3.47 1.47 -7.35
N THR A 60 4.06 0.27 -7.39
CA THR A 60 4.99 -0.23 -6.35
C THR A 60 6.40 0.37 -6.41
N GLY A 61 6.64 1.39 -7.25
CA GLY A 61 7.85 2.21 -7.21
C GLY A 61 9.14 1.53 -7.70
N LYS A 62 9.07 0.39 -8.39
CA LYS A 62 10.25 -0.18 -9.06
C LYS A 62 10.75 0.80 -10.13
N THR A 63 11.93 1.36 -9.91
CA THR A 63 12.48 2.50 -10.67
C THR A 63 12.88 2.19 -12.11
N ASP A 64 13.01 0.91 -12.50
CA ASP A 64 13.24 0.52 -13.89
C ASP A 64 12.19 -0.49 -14.41
N LEU A 65 11.23 0.02 -15.18
CA LEU A 65 10.24 -0.77 -15.90
C LEU A 65 10.84 -1.58 -17.07
N THR A 66 12.06 -1.25 -17.50
CA THR A 66 12.80 -1.92 -18.58
C THR A 66 13.37 -3.24 -18.10
N GLU A 67 14.03 -3.26 -16.94
CA GLU A 67 14.56 -4.47 -16.31
C GLU A 67 13.42 -5.47 -16.05
N TRP A 68 12.31 -5.00 -15.48
CA TRP A 68 11.13 -5.84 -15.25
C TRP A 68 10.53 -6.38 -16.55
N HIS A 69 10.44 -5.58 -17.62
CA HIS A 69 9.99 -6.07 -18.92
C HIS A 69 10.90 -7.16 -19.50
N LEU A 70 12.22 -7.03 -19.33
CA LEU A 70 13.19 -8.03 -19.78
C LEU A 70 13.08 -9.33 -18.99
N GLU A 71 12.91 -9.25 -17.65
CA GLU A 71 12.63 -10.39 -16.79
C GLU A 71 11.34 -11.11 -17.24
N MET A 72 10.23 -10.38 -17.33
CA MET A 72 8.93 -10.94 -17.68
C MET A 72 8.90 -11.52 -19.09
N LYS A 73 9.53 -10.85 -20.07
CA LYS A 73 9.69 -11.40 -21.42
C LYS A 73 10.48 -12.70 -21.43
N GLY A 74 11.52 -12.80 -20.59
CA GLY A 74 12.30 -14.03 -20.41
C GLY A 74 11.52 -15.16 -19.76
N LEU A 75 10.65 -14.87 -18.79
CA LEU A 75 9.80 -15.85 -18.11
C LEU A 75 8.65 -16.31 -19.02
N ILE A 76 7.87 -15.37 -19.58
CA ILE A 76 6.77 -15.64 -20.52
C ILE A 76 7.28 -16.39 -21.75
N GLY A 77 8.45 -16.03 -22.28
CA GLY A 77 9.07 -16.70 -23.42
C GLY A 77 9.46 -18.16 -23.17
N LYS A 78 9.75 -18.53 -21.91
CA LYS A 78 10.13 -19.90 -21.51
C LYS A 78 8.95 -20.75 -21.02
N ALA A 79 7.86 -20.12 -20.60
CA ALA A 79 6.68 -20.81 -20.09
C ALA A 79 5.91 -21.53 -21.22
N ASP A 80 5.48 -22.77 -20.96
CA ASP A 80 4.52 -23.49 -21.79
C ASP A 80 3.10 -22.87 -21.69
N LEU A 81 2.17 -23.25 -22.57
CA LEU A 81 0.83 -22.67 -22.59
C LEU A 81 0.07 -22.93 -21.27
N SER A 82 0.23 -24.10 -20.66
CA SER A 82 -0.46 -24.43 -19.41
C SER A 82 0.09 -23.60 -18.23
N ALA A 83 1.39 -23.35 -18.22
CA ALA A 83 2.05 -22.46 -17.25
C ALA A 83 1.60 -21.01 -17.42
N LEU A 84 1.47 -20.53 -18.67
CA LEU A 84 0.93 -19.20 -18.97
C LEU A 84 -0.54 -19.05 -18.59
N GLN A 85 -1.38 -20.04 -18.90
CA GLN A 85 -2.79 -20.04 -18.52
C GLN A 85 -2.94 -19.96 -16.99
N ARG A 86 -2.29 -20.88 -16.25
CA ARG A 86 -2.29 -20.85 -14.78
C ARG A 86 -1.77 -19.52 -14.23
N ALA A 87 -0.68 -18.98 -14.77
CA ALA A 87 -0.11 -17.69 -14.35
C ALA A 87 -1.04 -16.50 -14.64
N SER A 88 -1.80 -16.53 -15.74
CA SER A 88 -2.74 -15.47 -16.13
C SER A 88 -3.98 -15.39 -15.24
N GLU A 89 -4.32 -16.48 -14.55
CA GLU A 89 -5.43 -16.57 -13.59
C GLU A 89 -5.04 -16.14 -12.17
N ARG A 90 -3.74 -16.07 -11.85
CA ARG A 90 -3.29 -15.80 -10.48
C ARG A 90 -3.62 -14.39 -10.03
N VAL A 91 -4.07 -14.27 -8.77
CA VAL A 91 -4.37 -12.97 -8.17
C VAL A 91 -3.19 -12.33 -7.45
N THR A 92 -2.13 -13.08 -7.16
CA THR A 92 -0.89 -12.62 -6.52
C THR A 92 0.29 -12.56 -7.49
N TYR A 93 1.18 -11.59 -7.30
CA TYR A 93 2.40 -11.46 -8.11
C TYR A 93 3.35 -12.64 -7.89
N ALA A 94 3.41 -13.16 -6.65
CA ALA A 94 4.20 -14.34 -6.29
C ALA A 94 3.70 -15.60 -6.99
N GLY A 95 2.39 -15.87 -6.94
CA GLY A 95 1.75 -17.01 -7.61
C GLY A 95 1.92 -16.94 -9.13
N MET A 96 1.73 -15.76 -9.73
CA MET A 96 1.95 -15.54 -11.16
C MET A 96 3.39 -15.90 -11.57
N LYS A 97 4.39 -15.31 -10.89
CA LYS A 97 5.81 -15.52 -11.21
C LYS A 97 6.24 -16.97 -10.98
N ALA A 98 5.74 -17.63 -9.93
CA ALA A 98 6.00 -19.03 -9.66
C ALA A 98 5.44 -19.96 -10.76
N ASN A 99 4.21 -19.72 -11.22
CA ASN A 99 3.60 -20.48 -12.32
C ASN A 99 4.34 -20.26 -13.65
N LEU A 100 4.81 -19.05 -13.96
CA LEU A 100 5.68 -18.80 -15.12
C LEU A 100 7.03 -19.54 -15.04
N GLN A 101 7.51 -19.84 -13.84
CA GLN A 101 8.70 -20.65 -13.60
C GLN A 101 8.40 -22.18 -13.58
N GLY A 102 7.20 -22.59 -13.98
CA GLY A 102 6.78 -23.99 -14.03
C GLY A 102 6.31 -24.57 -12.69
N ARG A 103 6.27 -23.78 -11.61
CA ARG A 103 5.77 -24.23 -10.30
C ARG A 103 4.25 -24.16 -10.27
N ILE A 104 3.59 -25.31 -10.27
CA ILE A 104 2.13 -25.39 -10.10
C ILE A 104 1.80 -25.06 -8.65
N ILE A 105 1.27 -23.86 -8.41
CA ILE A 105 1.02 -23.34 -7.07
C ILE A 105 -0.23 -22.46 -7.04
N SER A 106 -1.02 -22.54 -5.97
CA SER A 106 -2.15 -21.64 -5.74
C SER A 106 -1.66 -20.26 -5.27
N ASP A 107 -2.57 -19.27 -5.18
CA ASP A 107 -2.22 -17.97 -4.62
C ASP A 107 -2.01 -18.05 -3.09
N GLU A 108 -2.74 -18.91 -2.40
CA GLU A 108 -2.61 -19.16 -0.95
C GLU A 108 -1.27 -19.84 -0.63
N ASP A 109 -0.92 -20.90 -1.36
CA ASP A 109 0.39 -21.57 -1.23
C ASP A 109 1.54 -20.63 -1.59
N ALA A 110 1.37 -19.74 -2.59
CA ALA A 110 2.39 -18.79 -2.99
C ALA A 110 2.64 -17.70 -1.93
N ILE A 111 1.61 -17.31 -1.18
CA ILE A 111 1.74 -16.46 0.02
C ILE A 111 2.45 -17.25 1.13
N GLY A 112 2.05 -18.49 1.37
CA GLY A 112 2.69 -19.38 2.35
C GLY A 112 4.20 -19.54 2.11
N LEU A 113 4.60 -19.90 0.88
CA LEU A 113 6.01 -20.03 0.52
C LEU A 113 6.78 -18.70 0.53
N ALA A 114 6.11 -17.55 0.35
CA ALA A 114 6.75 -16.24 0.50
C ALA A 114 7.03 -15.94 1.98
N ALA A 115 6.11 -16.30 2.88
CA ALA A 115 6.31 -16.22 4.33
C ALA A 115 7.41 -17.18 4.81
N GLU A 116 7.36 -18.46 4.41
CA GLU A 116 8.43 -19.44 4.70
C GLU A 116 9.81 -18.97 4.22
N ARG A 117 9.87 -18.38 3.01
CA ARG A 117 11.13 -17.83 2.48
C ARG A 117 11.60 -16.58 3.22
N SER A 118 10.69 -15.82 3.84
CA SER A 118 11.09 -14.71 4.73
C SER A 118 11.79 -15.24 5.98
N VAL A 119 11.29 -16.36 6.54
CA VAL A 119 11.95 -17.09 7.63
C VAL A 119 13.29 -17.69 7.21
N GLU A 120 13.38 -18.31 6.02
CA GLU A 120 14.62 -18.87 5.48
C GLU A 120 15.70 -17.79 5.23
N LEU A 121 15.30 -16.60 4.80
CA LEU A 121 16.17 -15.44 4.62
C LEU A 121 16.57 -14.75 5.95
N GLY A 122 16.07 -15.25 7.09
CA GLY A 122 16.35 -14.69 8.42
C GLY A 122 15.74 -13.30 8.64
N LEU A 123 14.67 -12.96 7.90
CA LEU A 123 13.94 -11.72 8.12
C LEU A 123 13.21 -11.80 9.46
N THR A 124 13.38 -10.78 10.31
CA THR A 124 12.68 -10.70 11.60
C THR A 124 11.21 -10.34 11.39
N ASP A 125 10.38 -10.53 12.42
CA ASP A 125 8.98 -10.05 12.39
C ASP A 125 8.90 -8.54 12.12
N GLU A 126 9.87 -7.74 12.61
CA GLU A 126 10.00 -6.31 12.29
C GLU A 126 10.32 -6.03 10.81
N GLN A 127 11.02 -6.93 10.11
CA GLN A 127 11.30 -6.83 8.67
C GLN A 127 10.17 -7.41 7.79
N THR A 128 9.28 -8.20 8.38
CA THR A 128 8.18 -8.88 7.69
C THR A 128 6.83 -8.19 7.92
N LYS A 129 6.72 -7.31 8.92
CA LYS A 129 5.53 -6.48 9.16
C LYS A 129 5.36 -5.47 8.03
N ALA A 130 4.24 -5.60 7.33
CA ALA A 130 3.78 -4.60 6.37
C ALA A 130 3.29 -3.34 7.11
N LEU A 131 3.29 -2.21 6.38
CA LEU A 131 2.79 -0.91 6.84
C LEU A 131 1.43 -1.03 7.55
N GLY A 132 1.33 -0.46 8.75
CA GLY A 132 0.13 -0.45 9.59
C GLY A 132 0.32 -1.02 11.01
N ASP A 133 1.55 -1.12 11.51
CA ASP A 133 1.81 -1.55 12.89
C ASP A 133 1.42 -0.48 13.92
N ILE A 134 0.34 -0.70 14.67
CA ILE A 134 -0.19 0.25 15.67
C ILE A 134 0.80 0.62 16.79
N ASP A 135 1.83 -0.21 17.02
CA ASP A 135 2.86 0.00 18.05
C ASP A 135 4.14 0.66 17.52
N ARG A 136 4.33 0.76 16.19
CA ARG A 136 5.63 1.16 15.58
C ARG A 136 5.52 2.11 14.40
N ASP A 137 4.47 1.99 13.59
CA ASP A 137 4.23 2.90 12.47
C ASP A 137 3.45 4.13 12.92
N LEU A 138 3.59 5.22 12.18
CA LEU A 138 2.83 6.44 12.39
C LEU A 138 2.22 6.94 11.09
N VAL A 139 0.99 7.42 11.17
CA VAL A 139 0.27 8.09 10.08
C VAL A 139 0.53 9.58 10.15
N PHE A 140 1.04 10.15 9.06
CA PHE A 140 1.24 11.60 8.94
C PHE A 140 -0.08 12.31 8.61
N VAL A 141 -0.46 13.27 9.45
CA VAL A 141 -1.58 14.19 9.21
C VAL A 141 -1.01 15.57 8.83
N PRO A 142 -1.21 16.03 7.59
CA PRO A 142 -0.74 17.34 7.15
C PRO A 142 -1.58 18.46 7.77
N LEU A 143 -0.93 19.57 8.15
CA LEU A 143 -1.58 20.81 8.56
C LEU A 143 -1.21 21.95 7.62
N ALA A 144 -2.06 22.98 7.56
CA ALA A 144 -1.61 24.27 7.07
C ALA A 144 -0.54 24.82 8.04
N PRO A 145 0.59 25.39 7.57
CA PRO A 145 1.61 25.94 8.43
C PRO A 145 1.04 26.93 9.44
N CYS A 146 1.22 26.66 10.73
CA CYS A 146 0.63 27.40 11.84
C CYS A 146 1.67 27.63 12.93
N ARG A 147 1.72 28.82 13.53
CA ARG A 147 2.74 29.16 14.51
C ARG A 147 2.38 28.64 15.89
N ILE A 148 3.22 27.78 16.44
CA ILE A 148 3.07 27.30 17.82
C ILE A 148 3.97 28.07 18.80
N LEU A 149 5.09 28.65 18.36
CA LEU A 149 6.01 29.40 19.22
C LEU A 149 6.56 30.65 18.54
N ASP A 150 6.58 31.78 19.23
CA ASP A 150 7.42 32.93 18.87
C ASP A 150 8.03 33.58 20.11
N THR A 151 9.32 33.29 20.37
CA THR A 151 10.00 33.84 21.55
C THR A 151 10.30 35.34 21.45
N ARG A 152 10.00 36.00 20.33
CA ARG A 152 10.03 37.47 20.19
C ARG A 152 8.77 38.12 20.75
N ILE A 153 7.66 37.37 20.80
CA ILE A 153 6.34 37.86 21.23
C ILE A 153 6.09 37.51 22.70
N ALA A 154 6.36 36.27 23.11
CA ALA A 154 6.17 35.81 24.48
C ALA A 154 7.36 34.99 24.99
N GLY A 155 7.54 34.90 26.31
CA GLY A 155 8.57 34.08 26.95
C GLY A 155 10.02 34.57 26.82
N GLY A 156 10.35 35.36 25.79
CA GLY A 156 11.68 35.93 25.55
C GLY A 156 12.73 34.92 25.05
N GLN A 157 13.93 35.42 24.73
CA GLN A 157 15.05 34.60 24.23
C GLN A 157 15.31 33.36 25.10
N ILE A 158 15.69 32.25 24.47
CA ILE A 158 16.25 31.11 25.18
C ILE A 158 17.67 31.51 25.60
N ALA A 159 18.04 31.29 26.86
CA ALA A 159 19.37 31.61 27.36
C ALA A 159 20.41 30.60 26.83
N ALA A 160 21.68 31.03 26.77
CA ALA A 160 22.77 30.15 26.35
C ALA A 160 22.92 28.97 27.31
N ASN A 161 23.04 27.76 26.75
CA ASN A 161 23.15 26.48 27.46
C ASN A 161 21.92 26.12 28.32
N THR A 162 20.72 26.53 27.91
CA THR A 162 19.47 26.15 28.56
C THR A 162 18.47 25.57 27.56
N SER A 163 17.50 24.81 28.07
CA SER A 163 16.36 24.32 27.30
C SER A 163 15.07 25.05 27.69
N ARG A 164 14.20 25.26 26.71
CA ARG A 164 12.82 25.72 26.90
C ARG A 164 11.86 24.57 26.59
N ALA A 165 10.97 24.29 27.54
CA ALA A 165 9.82 23.42 27.33
C ALA A 165 8.73 24.17 26.55
N ILE A 166 8.04 23.47 25.65
CA ILE A 166 7.05 24.01 24.71
C ILE A 166 5.84 23.08 24.71
N ASP A 167 4.67 23.69 24.79
CA ASP A 167 3.37 23.02 24.70
C ASP A 167 2.98 22.90 23.22
N VAL A 168 2.64 21.70 22.75
CA VAL A 168 2.47 21.35 21.34
C VAL A 168 1.13 20.65 21.10
N THR A 169 0.67 19.77 22.01
CA THR A 169 -0.52 18.94 21.80
C THR A 169 -1.68 19.37 22.70
N ALA A 170 -2.92 19.06 22.33
CA ALA A 170 -4.12 19.47 23.08
C ALA A 170 -4.30 20.98 23.38
N VAL A 171 -3.47 21.86 22.79
CA VAL A 171 -3.53 23.33 22.97
C VAL A 171 -4.66 23.96 22.14
N GLY A 172 -5.62 24.60 22.80
CA GLY A 172 -6.69 25.33 22.12
C GLY A 172 -6.30 26.73 21.58
N ASN A 173 -5.14 27.26 22.00
CA ASN A 173 -4.64 28.59 21.61
C ASN A 173 -3.15 28.74 22.02
N TYR A 174 -2.24 28.92 21.06
CA TYR A 174 -0.79 29.04 21.31
C TYR A 174 -0.29 30.46 21.68
N ALA A 175 -1.17 31.46 21.75
CA ALA A 175 -0.77 32.86 21.98
C ALA A 175 -0.03 33.11 23.30
N PHE A 176 -0.21 32.27 24.33
CA PHE A 176 0.54 32.38 25.59
C PHE A 176 2.05 32.14 25.43
N GLN A 177 2.45 31.43 24.37
CA GLN A 177 3.85 31.20 23.98
C GLN A 177 4.19 31.90 22.65
N GLY A 178 3.40 32.92 22.27
CA GLY A 178 3.65 33.78 21.11
C GLY A 178 3.22 33.16 19.77
N GLY A 179 2.54 32.01 19.80
CA GLY A 179 1.94 31.39 18.63
C GLY A 179 0.64 32.05 18.17
N ASP A 180 0.01 31.43 17.18
CA ASP A 180 -1.27 31.86 16.64
C ASP A 180 -2.39 31.68 17.67
N SER A 181 -3.42 32.52 17.59
CA SER A 181 -4.55 32.50 18.52
C SER A 181 -5.59 31.40 18.21
N THR A 182 -5.12 30.21 17.83
CA THR A 182 -5.91 29.05 17.38
C THR A 182 -5.30 27.73 17.86
N ASP A 183 -6.00 26.62 17.64
CA ASP A 183 -5.54 25.24 17.87
C ASP A 183 -4.78 24.63 16.68
N CYS A 184 -4.30 25.48 15.76
CA CYS A 184 -3.72 25.08 14.48
C CYS A 184 -4.61 24.16 13.62
N SER A 185 -5.92 24.41 13.61
CA SER A 185 -6.90 23.67 12.78
C SER A 185 -7.01 22.19 13.12
N GLY A 186 -7.07 21.87 14.42
CA GLY A 186 -7.23 20.51 14.91
C GLY A 186 -5.95 19.80 15.34
N ALA A 187 -4.82 20.50 15.53
CA ALA A 187 -3.68 19.91 16.23
C ALA A 187 -4.08 19.45 17.65
N SER A 188 -4.98 20.19 18.31
CA SER A 188 -5.57 19.74 19.59
C SER A 188 -6.53 18.55 19.45
N ALA A 189 -7.18 18.38 18.31
CA ALA A 189 -8.25 17.39 18.11
C ALA A 189 -7.72 15.95 18.01
N ALA A 190 -6.45 15.77 17.68
CA ALA A 190 -5.76 14.47 17.71
C ALA A 190 -5.41 13.98 19.13
N GLY A 191 -5.52 14.84 20.15
CA GLY A 191 -4.92 14.56 21.46
C GLY A 191 -3.39 14.61 21.40
N SER A 192 -2.72 13.79 22.23
CA SER A 192 -1.27 13.68 22.20
C SER A 192 -0.81 12.78 21.05
N PHE A 193 0.06 13.32 20.19
CA PHE A 193 0.61 12.63 19.01
C PHE A 193 2.11 12.39 19.15
N ALA A 194 2.62 11.29 18.57
CA ALA A 194 3.95 10.76 18.87
C ALA A 194 5.11 11.59 18.31
N ALA A 195 4.89 12.33 17.21
CA ALA A 195 5.88 13.24 16.66
C ALA A 195 5.22 14.41 15.91
N ALA A 196 5.94 15.53 15.79
CA ALA A 196 5.54 16.70 15.01
C ALA A 196 6.48 16.91 13.82
N LEU A 197 5.96 17.38 12.69
CA LEU A 197 6.76 17.98 11.62
C LEU A 197 6.80 19.49 11.84
N LEU A 198 7.97 20.01 12.20
CA LEU A 198 8.18 21.37 12.67
C LEU A 198 9.13 22.12 11.75
N THR A 199 8.79 23.34 11.38
CA THR A 199 9.72 24.32 10.81
C THR A 199 10.25 25.20 11.94
N ILE A 200 11.51 25.00 12.31
CA ILE A 200 12.20 25.68 13.40
C ILE A 200 13.11 26.75 12.79
N SER A 201 12.94 28.00 13.24
CA SER A 201 13.64 29.16 12.69
C SER A 201 14.34 29.97 13.78
N VAL A 202 15.58 30.38 13.51
CA VAL A 202 16.31 31.40 14.26
C VAL A 202 16.29 32.68 13.42
N PRO A 203 15.63 33.76 13.86
CA PRO A 203 15.46 34.98 13.06
C PRO A 203 16.70 35.90 13.03
N GLY A 204 17.83 35.44 13.58
CA GLY A 204 19.09 36.17 13.69
C GLY A 204 19.59 36.20 15.15
N ALA A 205 20.67 35.47 15.42
CA ALA A 205 21.26 35.36 16.77
C ALA A 205 22.39 36.38 17.01
N ALA A 206 22.66 36.70 18.28
CA ALA A 206 23.76 37.60 18.67
C ALA A 206 25.15 36.93 18.70
N SER A 207 25.22 35.62 18.44
CA SER A 207 26.45 34.85 18.25
C SER A 207 26.15 33.61 17.39
N ASN A 208 27.19 32.91 16.95
CA ASN A 208 27.02 31.55 16.42
C ASN A 208 26.48 30.63 17.53
N GLY A 209 25.76 29.57 17.15
CA GLY A 209 25.26 28.56 18.07
C GLY A 209 24.50 27.44 17.36
N CYS A 210 23.79 26.64 18.13
CA CYS A 210 22.98 25.53 17.66
C CYS A 210 21.71 25.35 18.50
N LEU A 211 20.71 24.72 17.91
CA LEU A 211 19.51 24.22 18.57
C LEU A 211 19.46 22.69 18.52
N SER A 212 18.97 22.06 19.57
CA SER A 212 18.55 20.64 19.57
C SER A 212 17.09 20.54 20.01
N ALA A 213 16.26 19.96 19.17
CA ALA A 213 14.84 19.67 19.41
C ALA A 213 14.66 18.20 19.81
N TYR A 214 13.96 17.94 20.90
CA TYR A 214 13.77 16.59 21.45
C TYR A 214 12.51 16.52 22.33
N ALA A 215 11.98 15.31 22.55
CA ALA A 215 10.84 15.09 23.43
C ALA A 215 11.08 15.67 24.84
N PHE A 216 10.04 16.21 25.47
CA PHE A 216 10.12 16.68 26.85
C PHE A 216 10.53 15.55 27.80
N ASN A 217 11.26 15.88 28.88
CA ASN A 217 11.91 14.94 29.80
C ASN A 217 12.90 13.92 29.20
N ALA A 218 13.08 13.83 27.88
CA ALA A 218 14.12 13.00 27.29
C ALA A 218 15.53 13.58 27.54
N THR A 219 16.54 12.72 27.48
CA THR A 219 17.94 13.17 27.54
C THR A 219 18.26 14.01 26.31
N GLN A 220 18.83 15.20 26.49
CA GLN A 220 19.23 16.08 25.40
C GLN A 220 20.15 15.32 24.40
N PRO A 221 19.82 15.29 23.10
CA PRO A 221 20.67 14.67 22.09
C PRO A 221 22.03 15.38 21.96
N VAL A 222 23.07 14.59 21.67
CA VAL A 222 24.38 15.13 21.26
C VAL A 222 24.39 15.69 19.83
N THR A 223 23.34 15.42 19.06
CA THR A 223 23.13 15.94 17.71
C THR A 223 22.38 17.27 17.75
N HIS A 224 22.74 18.16 16.83
CA HIS A 224 22.02 19.42 16.63
C HIS A 224 20.93 19.24 15.57
N THR A 225 19.81 19.94 15.75
CA THR A 225 18.73 20.07 14.79
C THR A 225 19.02 21.19 13.78
N LEU A 226 19.62 22.28 14.26
CA LEU A 226 19.92 23.47 13.46
C LEU A 226 21.15 24.19 14.01
N ASP A 227 22.23 24.26 13.23
CA ASP A 227 23.34 25.18 13.49
C ASP A 227 23.03 26.55 12.88
N PHE A 228 23.29 27.65 13.60
CA PHE A 228 22.99 29.01 13.16
C PHE A 228 24.20 29.96 13.25
N PRO A 229 24.44 30.81 12.24
CA PRO A 229 25.46 31.85 12.30
C PRO A 229 24.99 33.12 13.03
N LEU A 230 25.95 33.92 13.48
CA LEU A 230 25.76 35.30 13.95
C LEU A 230 24.97 36.13 12.91
N GLY A 231 23.86 36.72 13.34
CA GLY A 231 23.09 37.72 12.59
C GLY A 231 22.34 37.23 11.35
N ILE A 232 22.48 35.96 10.95
CA ILE A 232 21.84 35.41 9.76
C ILE A 232 20.53 34.69 10.15
N PRO A 233 19.36 35.08 9.60
CA PRO A 233 18.15 34.30 9.74
C PRO A 233 18.28 32.95 9.04
N ILE A 234 17.93 31.86 9.73
CA ILE A 234 18.01 30.50 9.19
C ILE A 234 16.89 29.62 9.74
N SER A 235 16.43 28.65 8.96
CA SER A 235 15.34 27.74 9.30
C SER A 235 15.61 26.33 8.80
N THR A 236 15.08 25.32 9.49
CA THR A 236 15.05 23.93 9.04
C THR A 236 13.67 23.33 9.30
N THR A 237 13.28 22.32 8.51
CA THR A 237 12.07 21.53 8.75
C THR A 237 12.47 20.12 9.16
N VAL A 238 11.95 19.64 10.30
CA VAL A 238 12.40 18.42 10.97
C VAL A 238 11.22 17.68 11.61
N SER A 239 11.25 16.35 11.58
CA SER A 239 10.35 15.50 12.39
C SER A 239 10.96 15.30 13.77
N VAL A 240 10.24 15.67 14.83
CA VAL A 240 10.71 15.57 16.23
C VAL A 240 9.72 14.72 17.03
N GLN A 241 10.22 13.70 17.73
CA GLN A 241 9.43 12.95 18.71
C GLN A 241 8.95 13.86 19.85
N LEU A 242 7.74 13.63 20.31
CA LEU A 242 7.10 14.34 21.41
C LEU A 242 6.98 13.42 22.63
N ASP A 243 6.98 14.00 23.83
CA ASP A 243 6.56 13.26 25.02
C ASP A 243 5.05 13.02 24.96
N GLN A 244 4.63 11.75 25.07
CA GLN A 244 3.22 11.36 25.08
C GLN A 244 2.70 11.12 26.52
N SER A 245 3.49 11.45 27.54
CA SER A 245 3.00 11.46 28.92
C SER A 245 1.97 12.58 29.14
N ALA A 246 1.14 12.47 30.17
CA ALA A 246 0.06 13.42 30.45
C ALA A 246 0.54 14.76 31.07
N LEU A 247 1.63 15.31 30.54
CA LEU A 247 2.23 16.58 30.93
C LEU A 247 1.84 17.67 29.93
N SER A 248 1.86 18.93 30.38
CA SER A 248 1.50 20.11 29.56
C SER A 248 2.66 20.70 28.75
N ASN A 249 3.68 19.90 28.46
CA ASN A 249 4.76 20.24 27.53
C ASN A 249 5.26 18.93 26.91
N GLU A 250 5.37 18.87 25.59
CA GLU A 250 5.79 17.65 24.88
C GLU A 250 7.13 17.82 24.15
N LEU A 251 7.58 19.07 23.95
CA LEU A 251 8.81 19.41 23.24
C LEU A 251 9.78 20.18 24.14
N SER A 252 11.08 19.89 23.98
CA SER A 252 12.19 20.70 24.49
C SER A 252 13.04 21.23 23.34
N ILE A 253 13.41 22.52 23.43
CA ILE A 253 14.42 23.15 22.57
C ILE A 253 15.58 23.61 23.45
N TYR A 254 16.72 22.94 23.32
CA TYR A 254 18.01 23.42 23.83
C TYR A 254 18.60 24.47 22.89
N ALA A 255 19.28 25.49 23.45
CA ALA A 255 20.10 26.43 22.70
C ALA A 255 21.50 26.58 23.32
N SER A 256 22.57 26.39 22.54
CA SER A 256 23.95 26.59 23.03
C SER A 256 24.34 28.07 23.17
N ALA A 257 23.65 28.95 22.44
CA ALA A 257 23.82 30.40 22.48
C ALA A 257 22.47 31.10 22.69
N GLN A 258 22.50 32.30 23.29
CA GLN A 258 21.28 33.06 23.55
C GLN A 258 20.65 33.49 22.23
N THR A 259 19.40 33.11 22.00
CA THR A 259 18.73 33.35 20.71
C THR A 259 17.21 33.40 20.82
N HIS A 260 16.58 33.98 19.80
CA HIS A 260 15.15 33.78 19.53
C HIS A 260 14.93 32.52 18.71
N VAL A 261 13.79 31.87 18.92
CA VAL A 261 13.31 30.70 18.19
C VAL A 261 11.86 30.96 17.82
N VAL A 262 11.51 30.62 16.60
CA VAL A 262 10.16 30.62 16.05
C VAL A 262 9.87 29.21 15.56
N ILE A 263 8.70 28.66 15.86
CA ILE A 263 8.32 27.30 15.44
C ILE A 263 6.94 27.33 14.81
N ASP A 264 6.88 26.85 13.58
CA ASP A 264 5.66 26.62 12.83
C ASP A 264 5.43 25.10 12.69
N ILE A 265 4.28 24.58 13.13
CA ILE A 265 3.87 23.19 12.88
C ILE A 265 3.29 23.09 11.47
N VAL A 266 3.67 22.04 10.73
CA VAL A 266 3.20 21.78 9.35
C VAL A 266 2.52 20.41 9.20
N GLY A 267 2.43 19.66 10.30
CA GLY A 267 1.76 18.36 10.39
C GLY A 267 2.26 17.58 11.60
N TYR A 268 1.65 16.44 11.85
CA TYR A 268 1.99 15.58 12.99
C TYR A 268 1.81 14.10 12.65
N PHE A 269 2.27 13.23 13.55
CA PHE A 269 2.33 11.79 13.38
C PHE A 269 1.60 11.10 14.53
N ILE A 270 0.49 10.41 14.23
CA ILE A 270 -0.30 9.62 15.18
C ILE A 270 -0.08 8.13 14.94
N ASN A 271 -0.25 7.30 15.98
CA ASN A 271 -0.37 5.85 15.78
C ASN A 271 -1.57 5.57 14.87
N PRO A 272 -1.49 4.61 13.92
CA PRO A 272 -2.66 4.19 13.17
C PRO A 272 -3.72 3.64 14.13
N ALA A 273 -4.97 4.04 13.94
CA ALA A 273 -6.09 3.44 14.64
C ALA A 273 -6.30 2.00 14.17
N GLU A 274 -6.85 1.13 15.04
CA GLU A 274 -7.29 -0.19 14.59
C GLU A 274 -8.33 -0.03 13.46
N PRO A 275 -8.14 -0.68 12.30
CA PRO A 275 -9.03 -0.53 11.16
C PRO A 275 -10.44 -1.04 11.50
N VAL A 276 -11.40 -0.11 11.66
CA VAL A 276 -12.76 -0.45 12.07
C VAL A 276 -13.53 -1.04 10.88
N LEU A 277 -13.75 -2.35 10.91
CA LEU A 277 -14.56 -3.04 9.92
C LEU A 277 -16.05 -2.69 10.11
N THR A 278 -16.49 -1.64 9.42
CA THR A 278 -17.88 -1.19 9.45
C THR A 278 -18.69 -2.01 8.45
N CYS A 279 -19.66 -2.78 8.97
CA CYS A 279 -20.48 -3.67 8.14
C CYS A 279 -21.98 -3.38 8.28
N VAL A 280 -22.65 -3.18 7.15
CA VAL A 280 -24.09 -2.99 7.01
C VAL A 280 -24.73 -4.15 6.24
N ASN A 281 -26.04 -4.33 6.42
CA ASN A 281 -26.82 -5.23 5.56
C ASN A 281 -27.54 -4.39 4.52
N THR A 282 -27.64 -4.88 3.29
CA THR A 282 -28.49 -4.23 2.27
C THR A 282 -29.96 -4.34 2.66
N ALA A 283 -30.81 -3.55 2.00
CA ALA A 283 -32.24 -3.84 1.96
C ALA A 283 -32.48 -5.28 1.43
N GLN A 284 -33.61 -5.86 1.82
CA GLN A 284 -33.93 -7.26 1.57
C GLN A 284 -34.86 -7.41 0.35
N THR A 285 -34.38 -8.04 -0.71
CA THR A 285 -35.24 -8.50 -1.81
C THR A 285 -36.09 -9.67 -1.31
N THR A 286 -37.40 -9.61 -1.56
CA THR A 286 -38.37 -10.59 -1.06
C THR A 286 -39.17 -11.17 -2.22
N LEU A 287 -39.14 -12.49 -2.40
CA LEU A 287 -39.74 -13.21 -3.52
C LEU A 287 -40.68 -14.33 -3.01
N PRO A 288 -42.00 -14.25 -3.23
CA PRO A 288 -42.88 -15.38 -3.00
C PRO A 288 -42.66 -16.45 -4.09
N ILE A 289 -42.49 -17.70 -3.66
CA ILE A 289 -42.35 -18.88 -4.54
C ILE A 289 -43.57 -19.77 -4.30
N SER A 290 -44.37 -19.98 -5.34
CA SER A 290 -45.57 -20.84 -5.29
C SER A 290 -45.21 -22.29 -4.98
N ALA A 291 -46.19 -23.06 -4.48
CA ALA A 291 -46.05 -24.49 -4.19
C ALA A 291 -45.43 -25.25 -5.38
N GLY A 292 -44.48 -26.14 -5.10
CA GLY A 292 -43.79 -26.98 -6.10
C GLY A 292 -42.77 -26.27 -7.01
N ASN A 293 -42.64 -24.95 -6.96
CA ASN A 293 -41.81 -24.17 -7.88
C ASN A 293 -40.41 -23.84 -7.31
N THR A 294 -39.50 -23.42 -8.19
CA THR A 294 -38.21 -22.81 -7.84
C THR A 294 -38.26 -21.29 -8.01
N GLY A 295 -37.32 -20.59 -7.37
CA GLY A 295 -37.18 -19.14 -7.54
C GLY A 295 -35.85 -18.61 -7.02
N ASN A 296 -35.40 -17.52 -7.64
CA ASN A 296 -34.11 -16.89 -7.36
C ASN A 296 -34.35 -15.44 -6.89
N ALA A 297 -34.04 -15.16 -5.63
CA ALA A 297 -34.05 -13.80 -5.09
C ALA A 297 -32.64 -13.21 -5.18
N VAL A 298 -32.52 -12.01 -5.78
CA VAL A 298 -31.23 -11.30 -5.93
C VAL A 298 -31.25 -10.08 -5.03
N ALA A 299 -30.30 -10.01 -4.10
CA ALA A 299 -30.10 -8.89 -3.19
C ALA A 299 -29.67 -7.61 -3.94
N PRO A 300 -29.94 -6.41 -3.39
CA PRO A 300 -29.32 -5.16 -3.83
C PRO A 300 -27.79 -5.24 -3.70
N THR A 301 -27.05 -4.54 -4.56
CA THR A 301 -25.58 -4.47 -4.48
C THR A 301 -25.13 -3.66 -3.27
N CYS A 302 -23.89 -3.90 -2.82
CA CYS A 302 -23.25 -3.03 -1.84
C CYS A 302 -23.09 -1.60 -2.40
N ALA A 303 -23.03 -0.61 -1.51
CA ALA A 303 -22.79 0.77 -1.91
C ALA A 303 -21.33 0.94 -2.39
N SER A 304 -21.06 2.03 -3.11
CA SER A 304 -19.69 2.34 -3.58
C SER A 304 -18.74 2.44 -2.39
N GLY A 305 -17.66 1.65 -2.42
CA GLY A 305 -16.68 1.56 -1.32
C GLY A 305 -16.94 0.44 -0.31
N ASP A 306 -18.09 -0.25 -0.36
CA ASP A 306 -18.35 -1.46 0.42
C ASP A 306 -18.12 -2.73 -0.41
N ILE A 307 -17.55 -3.77 0.21
CA ILE A 307 -17.31 -5.09 -0.38
C ILE A 307 -18.34 -6.09 0.17
N GLU A 308 -18.89 -6.96 -0.68
CA GLU A 308 -19.73 -8.08 -0.21
C GLU A 308 -18.87 -9.10 0.55
N THR A 309 -19.19 -9.33 1.82
CA THR A 309 -18.54 -10.34 2.66
C THR A 309 -19.40 -11.59 2.88
N ALA A 310 -20.72 -11.48 2.70
CA ALA A 310 -21.62 -12.63 2.72
C ALA A 310 -22.92 -12.36 1.94
N THR A 311 -23.44 -13.41 1.30
CA THR A 311 -24.83 -13.46 0.83
C THR A 311 -25.72 -13.97 1.97
N LEU A 312 -26.77 -13.22 2.31
CA LEU A 312 -27.71 -13.53 3.38
C LEU A 312 -29.02 -14.04 2.78
N CYS A 313 -29.35 -15.32 3.03
CA CYS A 313 -30.54 -15.97 2.50
C CYS A 313 -31.46 -16.47 3.63
N GLU A 314 -32.75 -16.16 3.55
CA GLU A 314 -33.78 -16.65 4.48
C GLU A 314 -34.94 -17.25 3.69
N ALA A 315 -35.40 -18.43 4.09
CA ALA A 315 -36.58 -19.09 3.55
C ALA A 315 -37.63 -19.22 4.66
N THR A 316 -38.85 -18.72 4.44
CA THR A 316 -39.91 -18.73 5.48
C THR A 316 -40.58 -20.10 5.68
N SER A 317 -40.00 -21.19 5.17
CA SER A 317 -40.51 -22.56 5.32
C SER A 317 -39.37 -23.57 5.30
N TRP A 318 -39.45 -24.56 6.18
CA TRP A 318 -38.49 -25.68 6.24
C TRP A 318 -38.54 -26.58 5.00
N ASP A 319 -39.69 -26.65 4.33
CA ASP A 319 -39.88 -27.36 3.06
C ASP A 319 -39.27 -26.62 1.85
N MET A 320 -38.65 -25.46 2.07
CA MET A 320 -38.03 -24.63 1.04
C MET A 320 -36.50 -24.56 1.20
N PRO A 321 -35.76 -25.65 0.92
CA PRO A 321 -34.31 -25.66 0.99
C PRO A 321 -33.68 -24.66 0.01
N LEU A 322 -32.62 -24.01 0.48
CA LEU A 322 -31.73 -23.21 -0.35
C LEU A 322 -30.86 -24.15 -1.20
N VAL A 323 -30.76 -23.85 -2.50
CA VAL A 323 -30.07 -24.65 -3.52
C VAL A 323 -28.80 -23.94 -4.02
N PHE A 324 -28.75 -22.61 -3.94
CA PHE A 324 -27.59 -21.80 -4.32
C PHE A 324 -27.53 -20.52 -3.48
N ILE A 325 -26.34 -20.17 -3.01
CA ILE A 325 -26.04 -19.00 -2.18
C ILE A 325 -24.69 -18.44 -2.66
N ASN A 326 -24.68 -17.40 -3.47
CA ASN A 326 -23.45 -16.73 -3.93
C ASN A 326 -23.73 -15.35 -4.51
N ALA A 327 -22.80 -14.40 -4.34
CA ALA A 327 -22.81 -13.07 -4.98
C ALA A 327 -24.17 -12.36 -4.91
N GLY A 328 -24.79 -12.32 -3.73
CA GLY A 328 -26.11 -11.75 -3.46
C GLY A 328 -27.31 -12.55 -3.99
N THR A 329 -27.10 -13.72 -4.59
CA THR A 329 -28.19 -14.56 -5.16
C THR A 329 -28.51 -15.71 -4.23
N CYS A 330 -29.78 -15.78 -3.82
CA CYS A 330 -30.39 -16.88 -3.10
C CYS A 330 -31.31 -17.63 -4.07
N SER A 331 -31.13 -18.94 -4.24
CA SER A 331 -32.04 -19.79 -5.01
C SER A 331 -32.65 -20.86 -4.11
N ALA A 332 -33.94 -21.13 -4.25
CA ALA A 332 -34.64 -22.16 -3.46
C ALA A 332 -35.67 -22.93 -4.28
N LYS A 333 -36.04 -24.12 -3.80
CA LYS A 333 -37.20 -24.87 -4.29
C LYS A 333 -38.23 -24.98 -3.17
N ASN A 334 -39.45 -24.52 -3.40
CA ASN A 334 -40.55 -24.72 -2.45
C ASN A 334 -41.19 -26.09 -2.67
N ASN A 335 -40.99 -27.04 -1.75
CA ASN A 335 -41.61 -28.37 -1.81
C ASN A 335 -42.92 -28.46 -1.03
N SER A 336 -43.36 -27.40 -0.34
CA SER A 336 -44.62 -27.39 0.41
C SER A 336 -45.85 -27.27 -0.50
N GLY A 337 -47.03 -27.58 0.05
CA GLY A 337 -48.32 -27.40 -0.60
C GLY A 337 -48.86 -25.96 -0.63
N SER A 338 -48.10 -24.97 -0.14
CA SER A 338 -48.50 -23.56 -0.08
C SER A 338 -47.40 -22.65 -0.63
N SER A 339 -47.68 -21.35 -0.79
CA SER A 339 -46.64 -20.38 -1.17
C SER A 339 -45.74 -20.06 0.03
N ALA A 340 -44.43 -20.10 -0.17
CA ALA A 340 -43.42 -19.68 0.81
C ALA A 340 -42.62 -18.48 0.27
N THR A 341 -41.89 -17.77 1.14
CA THR A 341 -41.16 -16.55 0.74
C THR A 341 -39.66 -16.73 0.89
N LEU A 342 -38.92 -16.50 -0.19
CA LEU A 342 -37.46 -16.45 -0.22
C LEU A 342 -37.01 -14.99 -0.09
N ARG A 343 -35.95 -14.77 0.69
CA ARG A 343 -35.40 -13.44 0.98
C ARG A 343 -33.90 -13.43 0.71
N ALA A 344 -33.40 -12.33 0.14
CA ALA A 344 -32.00 -12.13 -0.18
C ALA A 344 -31.52 -10.74 0.24
N ALA A 345 -30.40 -10.69 0.95
CA ALA A 345 -29.63 -9.48 1.26
C ALA A 345 -28.12 -9.76 1.12
N ARG A 346 -27.29 -8.72 1.12
CA ARG A 346 -25.82 -8.83 1.26
C ARG A 346 -25.38 -8.29 2.61
N ARG A 347 -24.35 -8.89 3.20
CA ARG A 347 -23.49 -8.25 4.20
C ARG A 347 -22.41 -7.49 3.43
N CYS A 348 -22.36 -6.19 3.63
CA CYS A 348 -21.47 -5.26 2.93
C CYS A 348 -20.58 -4.58 3.97
N CYS A 349 -19.26 -4.65 3.79
CA CYS A 349 -18.30 -4.13 4.75
C CYS A 349 -17.29 -3.20 4.08
N ARG A 350 -16.86 -2.18 4.82
CA ARG A 350 -15.69 -1.35 4.51
C ARG A 350 -14.73 -1.32 5.69
N VAL A 351 -13.45 -1.14 5.40
CA VAL A 351 -12.46 -0.72 6.41
C VAL A 351 -12.55 0.78 6.53
N GLY A 352 -12.82 1.28 7.75
CA GLY A 352 -12.59 2.67 8.12
C GLY A 352 -11.20 2.84 8.73
N TRP A 353 -10.59 3.98 8.45
CA TRP A 353 -9.39 4.52 9.10
C TRP A 353 -9.78 5.81 9.83
#